data_AF-A0A4Y3UM46-F1
#
_entry.id   AF-A0A4Y3UM46-F1
#
_cell.length_a   1.000
_cell.length_b   1.000
_cell.length_c   1.000
_cell.angle_alpha   90.00
_cell.angle_beta   90.00
_cell.angle_gamma   90.00
#
_symmetry.space_group_name_H-M   'P 1'
#
loop_
_entity.id
_entity.type
_entity.pdbx_description
1 polymer ?
#
loop_
_entity_poly.entity_id
_entity_poly.type
_entity_poly.pdbx_seq_one_letter_code
_entity_poly.pdbx_strand_id
1 'polypeptide(L)'
;MDIKFARVGEGIAALVENLVGEEAARQGVSARSCAEATRIVRGVALKRLSRIMEDTSDHYILDTRTEDDFVRDALATSRVGRGDVLARVVAGCERRQRIPLSTFAEMSLCLDRFGDEWCANPSLLYAQATRLSVDARAIALATVWSQSQFRRLPMPKWHSLFVSVGFMHDGARVNRPASMPTLYRAAIPGCERNWSWTDSRAVAEWFRERVPGSELYVLEGIDPDSALARIDAIAENEWVVDVRASGATPVLVDHSDCAVRAI
;
A
#
# COMPACT_ATOMS: atom_id res chain seq x y z
N MET A 1 -30.37 -12.94 -5.73
CA MET A 1 -29.16 -12.17 -6.08
C MET A 1 -29.61 -10.72 -6.15
N ASP A 2 -29.17 -9.91 -5.22
CA ASP A 2 -29.68 -8.54 -4.99
C ASP A 2 -29.40 -7.63 -6.19
N ILE A 3 -30.37 -6.79 -6.58
CA ILE A 3 -30.30 -5.90 -7.77
C ILE A 3 -29.07 -4.98 -7.70
N LYS A 4 -28.61 -4.66 -6.49
CA LYS A 4 -27.39 -3.86 -6.25
C LYS A 4 -26.11 -4.56 -6.72
N PHE A 5 -26.02 -5.89 -6.64
CA PHE A 5 -24.80 -6.62 -7.02
C PHE A 5 -24.61 -6.73 -8.53
N ALA A 6 -25.70 -6.86 -9.28
CA ALA A 6 -25.65 -6.82 -10.73
C ALA A 6 -25.09 -5.47 -11.21
N ARG A 7 -25.51 -4.36 -10.59
CA ARG A 7 -25.03 -3.00 -10.90
C ARG A 7 -23.54 -2.80 -10.60
N VAL A 8 -23.05 -3.28 -9.45
CA VAL A 8 -21.61 -3.22 -9.13
C VAL A 8 -20.79 -4.04 -10.14
N GLY A 9 -21.26 -5.24 -10.50
CA GLY A 9 -20.62 -6.08 -11.51
C GLY A 9 -20.56 -5.42 -12.90
N GLU A 10 -21.63 -4.71 -13.29
CA GLU A 10 -21.71 -3.94 -14.54
C GLU A 10 -20.77 -2.72 -14.54
N GLY A 11 -20.70 -1.96 -13.44
CA GLY A 11 -19.79 -0.83 -13.30
C GLY A 11 -18.32 -1.23 -13.40
N ILE A 12 -17.96 -2.36 -12.79
CA ILE A 12 -16.60 -2.90 -12.85
C ILE A 12 -16.25 -3.41 -14.25
N ALA A 13 -17.21 -4.05 -14.92
CA ALA A 13 -17.03 -4.48 -16.31
C ALA A 13 -16.78 -3.29 -17.24
N ALA A 14 -17.57 -2.22 -17.12
CA ALA A 14 -17.42 -1.01 -17.92
C ALA A 14 -16.09 -0.29 -17.67
N LEU A 15 -15.64 -0.23 -16.41
CA LEU A 15 -14.34 0.36 -16.06
C LEU A 15 -13.17 -0.44 -16.66
N VAL A 16 -13.23 -1.77 -16.57
CA VAL A 16 -12.22 -2.66 -17.17
C VAL A 16 -12.19 -2.48 -18.69
N GLU A 17 -13.35 -2.39 -19.33
CA GLU A 17 -13.49 -2.15 -20.76
C GLU A 17 -12.82 -0.83 -21.19
N ASN A 18 -13.06 0.25 -20.45
CA ASN A 18 -12.45 1.56 -20.73
C ASN A 18 -10.93 1.55 -20.53
N LEU A 19 -10.43 1.02 -19.41
CA LEU A 19 -9.01 1.02 -19.09
C LEU A 19 -8.20 0.16 -20.07
N VAL A 20 -8.71 -1.02 -20.43
CA VAL A 20 -8.05 -1.89 -21.41
C VAL A 20 -8.11 -1.27 -22.81
N GLY A 21 -9.23 -0.62 -23.17
CA GLY A 21 -9.38 0.08 -24.45
C GLY A 21 -8.40 1.25 -24.62
N GLU A 22 -8.26 2.12 -23.60
CA GLU A 22 -7.36 3.26 -23.65
C GLU A 22 -5.89 2.86 -23.78
N GLU A 23 -5.47 1.83 -23.05
CA GLU A 23 -4.09 1.34 -23.15
C GLU A 23 -3.85 0.60 -24.45
N ALA A 24 -4.80 -0.24 -24.89
CA ALA A 24 -4.69 -0.93 -26.17
C ALA A 24 -4.52 0.07 -27.32
N ALA A 25 -5.28 1.17 -27.29
CA ALA A 25 -5.13 2.27 -28.23
C ALA A 25 -3.74 2.93 -28.16
N ARG A 26 -3.21 3.18 -26.94
CA ARG A 26 -1.84 3.73 -26.76
C ARG A 26 -0.74 2.81 -27.29
N GLN A 27 -0.91 1.50 -27.14
CA GLN A 27 0.10 0.50 -27.48
C GLN A 27 -0.04 -0.05 -28.90
N GLY A 28 -1.01 0.44 -29.70
CA GLY A 28 -1.26 -0.06 -31.06
C GLY A 28 -1.75 -1.51 -31.10
N VAL A 29 -2.39 -1.96 -30.03
CA VAL A 29 -2.83 -3.35 -29.82
C VAL A 29 -4.09 -3.62 -30.64
N SER A 30 -4.19 -4.82 -31.23
CA SER A 30 -5.34 -5.16 -32.06
C SER A 30 -6.65 -5.15 -31.25
N ALA A 31 -7.77 -4.77 -31.87
CA ALA A 31 -9.09 -4.80 -31.23
C ALA A 31 -9.45 -6.20 -30.69
N ARG A 32 -8.96 -7.26 -31.34
CA ARG A 32 -9.13 -8.65 -30.89
C ARG A 32 -8.37 -8.95 -29.61
N SER A 33 -7.10 -8.53 -29.53
CA SER A 33 -6.26 -8.67 -28.34
C SER A 33 -6.83 -7.88 -27.16
N CYS A 34 -7.34 -6.67 -27.42
CA CYS A 34 -8.04 -5.83 -26.45
C CYS A 34 -9.29 -6.53 -25.90
N ALA A 35 -10.17 -7.04 -26.78
CA ALA A 35 -11.38 -7.74 -26.37
C ALA A 35 -11.08 -9.01 -25.55
N GLU A 36 -10.01 -9.73 -25.88
CA GLU A 36 -9.57 -10.91 -25.13
C GLU A 36 -9.02 -10.55 -23.74
N ALA A 37 -8.18 -9.51 -23.65
CA ALA A 37 -7.67 -9.00 -22.38
C ALA A 37 -8.81 -8.51 -21.47
N THR A 38 -9.74 -7.72 -22.02
CA THR A 38 -10.96 -7.27 -21.33
C THR A 38 -11.76 -8.45 -20.78
N ARG A 39 -12.02 -9.47 -21.60
CA ARG A 39 -12.77 -10.66 -21.18
C ARG A 39 -12.09 -11.39 -20.01
N ILE A 40 -10.76 -11.52 -20.06
CA ILE A 40 -9.98 -12.17 -19.00
C ILE A 40 -10.05 -11.34 -17.72
N VAL A 41 -9.72 -10.04 -17.79
CA VAL A 41 -9.72 -9.15 -16.62
C VAL A 41 -11.12 -9.06 -16.01
N ARG A 42 -12.17 -8.91 -16.82
CA ARG A 42 -13.57 -8.92 -16.40
C ARG A 42 -13.95 -10.23 -15.72
N GLY A 43 -13.61 -11.38 -16.32
CA GLY A 43 -13.93 -12.70 -15.79
C GLY A 43 -13.30 -12.94 -14.41
N VAL A 44 -12.06 -12.47 -14.20
CA VAL A 44 -11.41 -12.63 -12.90
C VAL A 44 -11.95 -11.64 -11.87
N ALA A 45 -12.20 -10.38 -12.26
CA ALA A 45 -12.83 -9.39 -11.39
C ALA A 45 -14.20 -9.89 -10.87
N LEU A 46 -15.06 -10.38 -11.76
CA LEU A 46 -16.37 -10.92 -11.42
C LEU A 46 -16.29 -12.19 -10.55
N LYS A 47 -15.38 -13.12 -10.86
CA LYS A 47 -15.20 -14.34 -10.05
C LYS A 47 -14.71 -14.03 -8.63
N ARG A 48 -13.93 -12.97 -8.47
CA ARG A 48 -13.43 -12.54 -7.16
C ARG A 48 -14.49 -11.81 -6.35
N LEU A 49 -15.28 -10.94 -6.99
CA LEU A 49 -16.47 -10.34 -6.38
C LEU A 49 -17.45 -11.40 -5.88
N SER A 50 -17.72 -12.43 -6.68
CA SER A 50 -18.57 -13.56 -6.27
C SER A 50 -18.09 -14.23 -4.99
N ARG A 51 -16.78 -14.49 -4.86
CA ARG A 51 -16.21 -15.10 -3.65
C ARG A 51 -16.26 -14.18 -2.43
N ILE A 52 -15.99 -12.89 -2.64
CA ILE A 52 -16.11 -11.88 -1.58
C ILE A 52 -17.56 -11.86 -1.06
N MET A 53 -18.52 -11.89 -1.97
CA MET A 53 -19.95 -11.89 -1.62
C MET A 53 -20.41 -13.17 -0.90
N GLU A 54 -19.84 -14.32 -1.25
CA GLU A 54 -20.08 -15.58 -0.54
C GLU A 54 -19.55 -15.53 0.91
N ASP A 55 -18.47 -14.78 1.16
CA ASP A 55 -17.85 -14.63 2.48
C ASP A 55 -18.48 -13.51 3.34
N THR A 56 -19.20 -12.55 2.75
CA THR A 56 -19.71 -11.34 3.44
C THR A 56 -21.23 -11.28 3.61
N SER A 57 -21.96 -12.38 3.45
CA SER A 57 -23.44 -12.39 3.41
C SER A 57 -24.15 -11.92 4.67
N ASP A 58 -23.45 -11.66 5.78
CA ASP A 58 -24.09 -11.31 7.04
C ASP A 58 -24.22 -9.81 7.32
N HIS A 59 -23.33 -8.91 6.88
CA HIS A 59 -23.38 -7.49 7.29
C HIS A 59 -23.00 -6.54 6.14
N TYR A 60 -23.96 -5.76 5.59
CA TYR A 60 -23.87 -4.31 5.23
C TYR A 60 -24.95 -3.84 4.22
N ILE A 61 -25.39 -2.58 4.36
CA ILE A 61 -26.24 -1.82 3.43
C ILE A 61 -25.40 -0.66 2.85
N LEU A 62 -25.25 -0.60 1.52
CA LEU A 62 -24.58 0.51 0.81
C LEU A 62 -25.58 1.61 0.38
N ASP A 63 -25.22 2.87 0.63
CA ASP A 63 -25.90 4.11 0.18
C ASP A 63 -25.43 4.51 -1.24
N THR A 64 -26.35 4.95 -2.09
CA THR A 64 -26.25 4.94 -3.56
C THR A 64 -26.01 6.33 -4.19
N ARG A 65 -25.52 7.33 -3.45
CA ARG A 65 -25.43 8.73 -3.93
C ARG A 65 -24.04 9.26 -4.27
N THR A 66 -23.00 8.43 -4.31
CA THR A 66 -21.61 8.88 -4.55
C THR A 66 -20.87 8.17 -5.70
N GLU A 67 -21.49 7.22 -6.40
CA GLU A 67 -20.79 6.38 -7.38
C GLU A 67 -20.29 7.15 -8.62
N ASP A 68 -21.08 8.08 -9.17
CA ASP A 68 -20.75 8.76 -10.44
C ASP A 68 -19.70 9.88 -10.28
N ASP A 69 -19.74 10.63 -9.17
CA ASP A 69 -18.77 11.69 -8.87
C ASP A 69 -17.42 11.09 -8.47
N PHE A 70 -17.45 9.98 -7.73
CA PHE A 70 -16.26 9.22 -7.36
C PHE A 70 -15.51 8.68 -8.58
N VAL A 71 -16.24 8.19 -9.60
CA VAL A 71 -15.66 7.68 -10.86
C VAL A 71 -15.07 8.79 -11.74
N ARG A 72 -15.55 10.04 -11.60
CA ARG A 72 -15.09 11.16 -12.43
C ARG A 72 -13.80 11.81 -11.89
N ASP A 73 -13.72 12.07 -10.59
CA ASP A 73 -12.49 12.55 -9.92
C ASP A 73 -11.35 11.53 -10.02
N ALA A 74 -11.76 10.27 -10.10
CA ALA A 74 -10.92 9.12 -10.23
C ALA A 74 -10.04 9.09 -11.51
N LEU A 75 -10.48 9.73 -12.58
CA LEU A 75 -9.87 9.69 -13.90
C LEU A 75 -8.88 10.85 -14.15
N ALA A 76 -8.91 11.90 -13.32
CA ALA A 76 -8.17 13.13 -13.57
C ALA A 76 -6.69 13.12 -13.13
N THR A 77 -6.26 12.16 -12.30
CA THR A 77 -5.05 12.33 -11.45
C THR A 77 -3.87 11.36 -11.67
N SER A 78 -3.86 10.48 -12.69
CA SER A 78 -2.81 9.44 -12.80
C SER A 78 -2.01 9.45 -14.11
N ARG A 79 -0.69 9.68 -14.07
CA ARG A 79 0.18 9.59 -15.27
C ARG A 79 1.48 8.78 -15.15
N VAL A 80 1.81 8.16 -14.02
CA VAL A 80 3.11 7.46 -13.87
C VAL A 80 2.91 6.00 -13.46
N GLY A 81 3.45 5.06 -14.24
CA GLY A 81 3.57 3.62 -13.90
C GLY A 81 2.52 2.63 -14.46
N ARG A 82 1.37 3.10 -14.96
CA ARG A 82 0.27 2.20 -15.43
C ARG A 82 0.56 1.46 -16.75
N GLY A 83 1.32 2.07 -17.65
CA GLY A 83 1.57 1.52 -18.99
C GLY A 83 2.27 0.17 -18.95
N ASP A 84 3.25 0.00 -18.07
CA ASP A 84 4.13 -1.19 -18.09
C ASP A 84 3.46 -2.46 -17.58
N VAL A 85 2.55 -2.37 -16.60
CA VAL A 85 1.84 -3.55 -16.07
C VAL A 85 0.77 -3.99 -17.06
N LEU A 86 0.02 -3.04 -17.61
CA LEU A 86 -1.05 -3.33 -18.54
C LEU A 86 -0.49 -3.79 -19.90
N ALA A 87 0.61 -3.19 -20.38
CA ALA A 87 1.34 -3.66 -21.56
C ALA A 87 1.87 -5.09 -21.39
N ARG A 88 2.32 -5.49 -20.19
CA ARG A 88 2.75 -6.87 -19.90
C ARG A 88 1.59 -7.87 -19.96
N VAL A 89 0.42 -7.51 -19.44
CA VAL A 89 -0.80 -8.34 -19.52
C VAL A 89 -1.24 -8.51 -20.97
N VAL A 90 -1.29 -7.40 -21.73
CA VAL A 90 -1.67 -7.39 -23.13
C VAL A 90 -0.68 -8.21 -23.98
N ALA A 91 0.63 -7.99 -23.82
CA ALA A 91 1.66 -8.76 -24.52
C ALA A 91 1.68 -10.25 -24.13
N GLY A 92 1.19 -10.60 -22.93
CA GLY A 92 0.98 -12.00 -22.50
C GLY A 92 -0.22 -12.65 -23.20
N CYS A 93 -1.33 -11.92 -23.32
CA CYS A 93 -2.52 -12.35 -24.06
C CYS A 93 -2.22 -12.58 -25.55
N GLU A 94 -1.51 -11.66 -26.20
CA GLU A 94 -1.17 -11.76 -27.63
C GLU A 94 -0.32 -12.99 -27.95
N ARG A 95 0.57 -13.38 -27.03
CA ARG A 95 1.43 -14.55 -27.17
C ARG A 95 0.78 -15.86 -26.72
N ARG A 96 -0.49 -15.84 -26.28
CA ARG A 96 -1.19 -16.97 -25.63
C ARG A 96 -0.36 -17.63 -24.52
N GLN A 97 0.48 -16.86 -23.84
CA GLN A 97 1.28 -17.35 -22.74
C GLN A 97 0.46 -17.31 -21.45
N ARG A 98 0.70 -18.27 -20.54
CA ARG A 98 0.15 -18.17 -19.18
C ARG A 98 0.66 -16.88 -18.55
N ILE A 99 -0.24 -15.94 -18.28
CA ILE A 99 0.10 -14.74 -17.52
C ILE A 99 0.56 -15.21 -16.12
N PRO A 100 1.78 -14.85 -15.67
CA PRO A 100 2.27 -15.25 -14.37
C PRO A 100 1.30 -14.79 -13.26
N LEU A 101 1.04 -15.66 -12.28
CA LEU A 101 0.25 -15.33 -11.08
C LEU A 101 0.80 -14.10 -10.34
N SER A 102 2.10 -13.81 -10.46
CA SER A 102 2.74 -12.60 -9.95
C SER A 102 2.15 -11.33 -10.57
N THR A 103 1.86 -11.30 -11.88
CA THR A 103 1.21 -10.17 -12.55
C THR A 103 -0.22 -9.96 -12.07
N PHE A 104 -0.91 -11.05 -11.69
CA PHE A 104 -2.26 -10.98 -11.16
C PHE A 104 -2.30 -10.52 -9.69
N ALA A 105 -1.28 -10.87 -8.91
CA ALA A 105 -1.11 -10.37 -7.55
C ALA A 105 -0.64 -8.91 -7.54
N GLU A 106 0.27 -8.53 -8.44
CA GLU A 106 0.62 -7.14 -8.76
C GLU A 106 -0.64 -6.35 -9.13
N MET A 107 -1.51 -6.87 -10.01
CA MET A 107 -2.81 -6.25 -10.29
C MET A 107 -3.72 -6.16 -9.06
N SER A 108 -3.82 -7.22 -8.25
CA SER A 108 -4.72 -7.22 -7.07
C SER A 108 -4.28 -6.24 -5.99
N LEU A 109 -3.00 -5.90 -5.96
CA LEU A 109 -2.42 -4.88 -5.09
C LEU A 109 -2.48 -3.49 -5.73
N CYS A 110 -2.42 -3.39 -7.07
CA CYS A 110 -2.63 -2.15 -7.84
C CYS A 110 -4.10 -1.81 -8.10
N LEU A 111 -5.06 -2.69 -7.78
CA LEU A 111 -6.51 -2.42 -7.86
C LEU A 111 -6.97 -1.62 -6.64
N ASP A 112 -6.28 -0.49 -6.50
CA ASP A 112 -6.28 0.62 -5.53
C ASP A 112 -7.64 1.33 -5.34
N ARG A 113 -8.77 0.68 -5.70
CA ARG A 113 -10.08 1.35 -5.68
C ARG A 113 -11.28 0.53 -5.24
N PHE A 114 -11.10 -0.70 -4.77
CA PHE A 114 -12.21 -1.49 -4.23
C PHE A 114 -12.33 -1.35 -2.71
N GLY A 115 -12.65 -0.12 -2.28
CA GLY A 115 -13.03 0.20 -0.90
C GLY A 115 -11.87 0.23 0.10
N ASP A 116 -11.84 1.28 0.92
CA ASP A 116 -10.79 1.61 1.89
C ASP A 116 -10.46 0.48 2.89
N GLU A 117 -11.30 -0.55 3.03
CA GLU A 117 -11.11 -1.61 4.03
C GLU A 117 -10.34 -2.85 3.55
N TRP A 118 -10.23 -3.08 2.24
CA TRP A 118 -9.70 -4.34 1.70
C TRP A 118 -8.25 -4.26 1.20
N CYS A 119 -7.78 -3.06 0.83
CA CYS A 119 -6.49 -2.83 0.20
C CYS A 119 -5.29 -3.00 1.17
N ALA A 120 -5.55 -2.89 2.47
CA ALA A 120 -4.53 -2.94 3.51
C ALA A 120 -4.65 -4.17 4.42
N ASN A 121 -5.02 -5.35 3.89
CA ASN A 121 -5.12 -6.56 4.71
C ASN A 121 -3.74 -7.22 4.87
N PRO A 122 -3.04 -7.05 6.02
CA PRO A 122 -1.68 -7.53 6.13
C PRO A 122 -1.63 -9.05 6.35
N SER A 123 -2.73 -9.66 6.80
CA SER A 123 -2.88 -11.12 6.87
C SER A 123 -2.96 -11.74 5.47
N LEU A 124 -3.62 -11.08 4.52
CA LEU A 124 -3.65 -11.54 3.12
C LEU A 124 -2.28 -11.40 2.46
N LEU A 125 -1.61 -10.25 2.65
CA LEU A 125 -0.24 -10.05 2.18
C LEU A 125 0.67 -11.16 2.73
N TYR A 126 0.62 -11.40 4.05
CA TYR A 126 1.41 -12.45 4.69
C TYR A 126 1.15 -13.83 4.10
N ALA A 127 -0.12 -14.20 3.89
CA ALA A 127 -0.49 -15.50 3.33
C ALA A 127 -0.06 -15.70 1.87
N GLN A 128 0.04 -14.62 1.08
CA GLN A 128 0.43 -14.69 -0.34
C GLN A 128 1.90 -14.34 -0.58
N ALA A 129 2.63 -13.81 0.40
CA ALA A 129 3.97 -13.24 0.23
C ALA A 129 4.92 -14.18 -0.54
N THR A 130 4.95 -15.47 -0.18
CA THR A 130 5.83 -16.48 -0.81
C THR A 130 5.53 -16.76 -2.28
N ARG A 131 4.35 -16.37 -2.77
CA ARG A 131 3.94 -16.50 -4.18
C ARG A 131 4.27 -15.26 -5.01
N LEU A 132 4.64 -14.16 -4.35
CA LEU A 132 5.10 -12.94 -4.99
C LEU A 132 6.60 -13.02 -5.27
N SER A 133 7.03 -12.42 -6.38
CA SER A 133 8.44 -12.06 -6.54
C SER A 133 8.86 -11.13 -5.42
N VAL A 134 10.16 -11.07 -5.12
CA VAL A 134 10.67 -10.24 -4.02
C VAL A 134 10.33 -8.76 -4.25
N ASP A 135 10.40 -8.28 -5.50
CA ASP A 135 10.11 -6.89 -5.83
C ASP A 135 8.60 -6.59 -5.76
N ALA A 136 7.73 -7.49 -6.26
CA ALA A 136 6.28 -7.34 -6.12
C ALA A 136 5.86 -7.36 -4.65
N ARG A 137 6.53 -8.18 -3.82
CA ARG A 137 6.31 -8.21 -2.37
C ARG A 137 6.71 -6.90 -1.71
N ALA A 138 7.82 -6.27 -2.11
CA ALA A 138 8.27 -5.00 -1.56
C ALA A 138 7.25 -3.88 -1.84
N ILE A 139 6.76 -3.78 -3.07
CA ILE A 139 5.70 -2.84 -3.45
C ILE A 139 4.44 -3.08 -2.61
N ALA A 140 3.98 -4.33 -2.56
CA ALA A 140 2.82 -4.73 -1.77
C ALA A 140 2.97 -4.37 -0.28
N LEU A 141 4.16 -4.59 0.26
CA LEU A 141 4.47 -4.36 1.66
C LEU A 141 4.44 -2.88 2.00
N ALA A 142 5.01 -2.02 1.15
CA ALA A 142 4.96 -0.57 1.35
C ALA A 142 3.52 -0.06 1.35
N THR A 143 2.72 -0.45 0.35
CA THR A 143 1.30 -0.06 0.27
C THR A 143 0.50 -0.53 1.48
N VAL A 144 0.62 -1.83 1.83
CA VAL A 144 -0.15 -2.40 2.95
C VAL A 144 0.30 -1.83 4.28
N TRP A 145 1.59 -1.55 4.48
CA TRP A 145 2.08 -0.88 5.68
C TRP A 145 1.45 0.50 5.85
N SER A 146 1.58 1.37 4.84
CA SER A 146 1.08 2.75 4.90
C SER A 146 -0.44 2.85 5.06
N GLN A 147 -1.19 1.90 4.51
CA GLN A 147 -2.66 1.91 4.60
C GLN A 147 -3.19 1.13 5.81
N SER A 148 -2.39 0.26 6.43
CA SER A 148 -2.88 -0.56 7.54
C SER A 148 -2.82 0.23 8.85
N GLN A 149 -3.98 0.41 9.48
CA GLN A 149 -4.02 0.88 10.86
C GLN A 149 -3.57 -0.26 11.80
N PHE A 150 -2.25 -0.52 11.88
CA PHE A 150 -1.42 -1.28 12.84
C PHE A 150 -1.95 -2.55 13.58
N ARG A 151 -3.17 -3.04 13.34
CA ARG A 151 -3.88 -3.92 14.30
C ARG A 151 -4.20 -5.31 13.80
N ARG A 152 -3.92 -5.63 12.53
CA ARG A 152 -4.37 -6.91 11.93
C ARG A 152 -3.30 -7.98 11.79
N LEU A 153 -2.01 -7.65 11.99
CA LEU A 153 -0.91 -8.61 11.87
C LEU A 153 0.08 -8.45 13.03
N PRO A 154 0.43 -9.53 13.75
CA PRO A 154 1.43 -9.50 14.81
C PRO A 154 2.80 -9.00 14.34
N MET A 155 3.50 -8.24 15.17
CA MET A 155 4.82 -7.67 14.86
C MET A 155 5.85 -8.68 14.34
N PRO A 156 5.99 -9.92 14.87
CA PRO A 156 6.93 -10.89 14.32
C PRO A 156 6.64 -11.28 12.85
N LYS A 157 5.37 -11.20 12.42
CA LYS A 157 4.99 -11.46 11.03
C LYS A 157 5.28 -10.27 10.12
N TRP A 158 5.11 -9.04 10.62
CA TRP A 158 5.62 -7.84 9.93
C TRP A 158 7.13 -7.92 9.76
N HIS A 159 7.87 -8.25 10.82
CA HIS A 159 9.32 -8.45 10.76
C HIS A 159 9.71 -9.39 9.63
N SER A 160 9.09 -10.56 9.55
CA SER A 160 9.45 -11.55 8.53
C SER A 160 9.14 -11.06 7.11
N LEU A 161 8.08 -10.26 6.92
CA LEU A 161 7.79 -9.63 5.63
C LEU A 161 8.89 -8.68 5.20
N PHE A 162 9.29 -7.74 6.07
CA PHE A 162 10.38 -6.79 5.78
C PHE A 162 11.71 -7.50 5.55
N VAL A 163 12.09 -8.43 6.42
CA VAL A 163 13.33 -9.23 6.24
C VAL A 163 13.31 -9.98 4.90
N SER A 164 12.16 -10.47 4.47
CA SER A 164 12.05 -11.24 3.22
C SER A 164 12.24 -10.41 1.95
N VAL A 165 12.12 -9.08 2.02
CA VAL A 165 12.37 -8.16 0.91
C VAL A 165 13.69 -7.41 1.07
N GLY A 166 14.27 -7.38 2.26
CA GLY A 166 15.41 -6.54 2.59
C GLY A 166 15.00 -5.08 2.77
N PHE A 167 15.99 -4.17 2.84
CA PHE A 167 15.69 -2.75 2.94
C PHE A 167 15.02 -2.24 1.65
N MET A 168 13.99 -1.41 1.80
CA MET A 168 13.26 -0.82 0.68
C MET A 168 12.99 0.66 0.89
N HIS A 169 12.89 1.41 -0.21
CA HIS A 169 12.44 2.81 -0.27
C HIS A 169 11.24 2.88 -1.20
N ASP A 170 10.06 3.25 -0.67
CA ASP A 170 8.80 3.35 -1.43
C ASP A 170 8.46 2.09 -2.23
N GLY A 171 8.69 0.92 -1.62
CA GLY A 171 8.42 -0.37 -2.24
C GLY A 171 9.48 -0.83 -3.25
N ALA A 172 10.49 -0.02 -3.54
CA ALA A 172 11.65 -0.43 -4.33
C ALA A 172 12.78 -0.92 -3.42
N ARG A 173 13.37 -2.08 -3.73
CA ARG A 173 14.52 -2.60 -2.98
C ARG A 173 15.77 -1.80 -3.30
N VAL A 174 16.45 -1.33 -2.27
CA VAL A 174 17.67 -0.52 -2.38
C VAL A 174 18.69 -0.96 -1.34
N ASN A 175 19.93 -0.50 -1.49
CA ASN A 175 20.94 -0.74 -0.46
C ASN A 175 20.54 -0.01 0.82
N ARG A 176 20.77 -0.67 1.95
CA ARG A 176 20.59 -0.08 3.27
C ARG A 176 21.52 1.15 3.41
N PRO A 177 21.07 2.23 4.08
CA PRO A 177 21.92 3.38 4.33
C PRO A 177 23.14 2.99 5.16
N ALA A 178 24.29 3.63 4.88
CA ALA A 178 25.52 3.41 5.67
C ALA A 178 25.44 4.05 7.07
N SER A 179 24.55 5.03 7.25
CA SER A 179 24.32 5.75 8.50
C SER A 179 22.85 6.12 8.63
N MET A 180 22.32 6.09 9.85
CA MET A 180 20.94 6.49 10.11
C MET A 180 20.83 8.00 10.35
N PRO A 181 19.79 8.68 9.84
CA PRO A 181 19.47 10.03 10.27
C PRO A 181 18.96 10.03 11.72
N THR A 182 18.92 11.21 12.33
CA THR A 182 18.17 11.38 13.59
C THR A 182 16.69 11.13 13.33
N LEU A 183 16.09 10.26 14.13
CA LEU A 183 14.68 9.88 13.98
C LEU A 183 13.86 10.41 15.16
N TYR A 184 12.65 10.86 14.85
CA TYR A 184 11.68 11.43 15.76
C TYR A 184 10.36 10.67 15.68
N ARG A 185 9.60 10.66 16.77
CA ARG A 185 8.26 10.07 16.82
C ARG A 185 7.40 10.77 17.86
N ALA A 186 6.16 11.09 17.51
CA ALA A 186 5.12 11.32 18.51
C ALA A 186 4.53 9.99 18.95
N ALA A 187 4.56 9.71 20.25
CA ALA A 187 4.02 8.48 20.81
C ALA A 187 3.33 8.72 22.15
N ILE A 188 2.26 7.98 22.40
CA ILE A 188 1.72 7.84 23.76
C ILE A 188 2.78 7.08 24.59
N PRO A 189 3.06 7.49 25.85
CA PRO A 189 3.98 6.75 26.72
C PRO A 189 3.67 5.25 26.77
N GLY A 190 4.70 4.42 26.57
CA GLY A 190 4.59 2.96 26.42
C GLY A 190 4.49 2.48 24.96
N CYS A 191 4.32 3.39 24.00
CA CYS A 191 4.31 3.11 22.55
C CYS A 191 5.50 3.72 21.80
N GLU A 192 6.46 4.30 22.50
CA GLU A 192 7.66 4.93 21.94
C GLU A 192 8.57 3.93 21.23
N ARG A 193 8.50 2.63 21.56
CA ARG A 193 9.29 1.56 20.90
C ARG A 193 8.62 0.93 19.67
N ASN A 194 7.52 1.51 19.17
CA ASN A 194 6.92 1.05 17.91
C ASN A 194 7.78 1.43 16.70
N TRP A 195 7.45 0.90 15.52
CA TRP A 195 8.39 0.87 14.40
C TRP A 195 8.35 2.07 13.45
N SER A 196 7.32 2.90 13.52
CA SER A 196 7.13 4.04 12.61
C SER A 196 7.80 5.29 13.17
N TRP A 197 8.85 5.77 12.53
CA TRP A 197 9.61 6.95 12.92
C TRP A 197 9.71 7.91 11.73
N THR A 198 10.12 9.15 11.93
CA THR A 198 10.35 10.10 10.84
C THR A 198 11.68 10.83 11.04
N ASP A 199 12.39 11.14 9.96
CA ASP A 199 13.57 12.01 10.04
C ASP A 199 13.20 13.50 10.07
N SER A 200 11.90 13.83 9.96
CA SER A 200 11.38 15.18 10.05
C SER A 200 10.81 15.47 11.43
N ARG A 201 11.53 16.28 12.22
CA ARG A 201 11.05 16.76 13.52
C ARG A 201 9.69 17.46 13.42
N ALA A 202 9.48 18.25 12.36
CA ALA A 202 8.23 18.97 12.12
C ALA A 202 7.04 18.01 11.93
N VAL A 203 7.24 16.88 11.23
CA VAL A 203 6.20 15.84 11.08
C VAL A 203 5.89 15.20 12.44
N ALA A 204 6.91 14.85 13.22
CA ALA A 204 6.70 14.29 14.55
C ALA A 204 5.96 15.27 15.49
N GLU A 205 6.31 16.55 15.49
CA GLU A 205 5.60 17.58 16.26
C GLU A 205 4.15 17.76 15.81
N TRP A 206 3.89 17.73 14.49
CA TRP A 206 2.53 17.78 13.92
C TRP A 206 1.64 16.63 14.42
N PHE A 207 2.18 15.41 14.53
CA PHE A 207 1.48 14.27 15.11
C PHE A 207 1.29 14.44 16.63
N ARG A 208 2.29 14.97 17.33
CA ARG A 208 2.20 15.21 18.79
C ARG A 208 1.00 16.11 19.13
N GLU A 209 0.83 17.18 18.36
CA GLU A 209 -0.26 18.15 18.56
C GLU A 209 -1.66 17.56 18.27
N ARG A 210 -1.74 16.51 17.45
CA ARG A 210 -3.01 15.90 17.00
C ARG A 210 -3.41 14.65 17.77
N VAL A 211 -2.47 14.01 18.46
CA VAL A 211 -2.72 12.79 19.23
C VAL A 211 -2.70 13.14 20.72
N PRO A 212 -3.87 13.25 21.38
CA PRO A 212 -3.93 13.58 22.80
C PRO A 212 -3.11 12.62 23.67
N GLY A 213 -2.30 13.18 24.58
CA GLY A 213 -1.44 12.42 25.48
C GLY A 213 -0.18 11.83 24.83
N SER A 214 0.12 12.21 23.58
CA SER A 214 1.41 11.86 22.96
C SER A 214 2.51 12.84 23.34
N GLU A 215 3.73 12.32 23.40
CA GLU A 215 4.96 13.06 23.65
C GLU A 215 5.92 12.90 22.47
N LEU A 216 6.89 13.80 22.36
CA LEU A 216 7.91 13.74 21.31
C LEU A 216 9.13 12.95 21.80
N TYR A 217 9.52 11.93 21.06
CA TYR A 217 10.71 11.13 21.30
C TYR A 217 11.73 11.31 20.18
N VAL A 218 13.01 11.23 20.52
CA VAL A 218 14.13 11.06 19.59
C VAL A 218 14.70 9.65 19.77
N LEU A 219 15.09 8.99 18.68
CA LEU A 219 15.70 7.66 18.74
C LEU A 219 17.22 7.75 18.70
N GLU A 220 17.88 7.30 19.77
CA GLU A 220 19.33 7.31 19.88
C GLU A 220 19.94 5.90 19.74
N GLY A 221 21.16 5.84 19.22
CA GLY A 221 21.93 4.60 19.13
C GLY A 221 21.37 3.57 18.13
N ILE A 222 20.68 4.04 17.09
CA ILE A 222 20.10 3.16 16.06
C ILE A 222 21.19 2.57 15.14
N ASP A 223 21.23 1.25 15.06
CA ASP A 223 22.01 0.51 14.07
C ASP A 223 21.33 0.58 12.69
N PRO A 224 22.03 0.99 11.61
CA PRO A 224 21.50 0.94 10.25
C PRO A 224 20.90 -0.42 9.87
N ASP A 225 21.43 -1.53 10.37
CA ASP A 225 20.92 -2.89 10.07
C ASP A 225 19.51 -3.14 10.58
N SER A 226 19.03 -2.32 11.51
CA SER A 226 17.67 -2.37 12.03
C SER A 226 16.66 -1.55 11.21
N ALA A 227 17.11 -0.79 10.21
CA ALA A 227 16.25 -0.13 9.25
C ALA A 227 15.63 -1.16 8.29
N LEU A 228 14.31 -1.20 8.27
CA LEU A 228 13.50 -2.13 7.48
C LEU A 228 12.99 -1.48 6.19
N ALA A 229 12.57 -0.22 6.26
CA ALA A 229 12.13 0.53 5.10
C ALA A 229 12.20 2.05 5.32
N ARG A 230 12.15 2.78 4.20
CA ARG A 230 11.80 4.19 4.12
C ARG A 230 10.57 4.36 3.23
N ILE A 231 9.58 5.12 3.68
CA ILE A 231 8.32 5.33 2.97
C ILE A 231 8.00 6.83 2.98
N ASP A 232 8.17 7.47 1.82
CA ASP A 232 7.95 8.90 1.61
C ASP A 232 6.61 9.18 0.89
N ALA A 233 5.92 8.14 0.40
CA ALA A 233 4.74 8.25 -0.46
C ALA A 233 3.58 9.14 0.06
N ILE A 234 3.50 9.40 1.37
CA ILE A 234 2.48 10.26 2.01
C ILE A 234 3.07 11.52 2.68
N ALA A 235 4.29 11.93 2.29
CA ALA A 235 4.99 13.10 2.82
C ALA A 235 5.28 13.07 4.34
N GLU A 236 5.23 11.89 4.97
CA GLU A 236 5.56 11.70 6.39
C GLU A 236 7.05 11.38 6.61
N ASN A 237 7.81 11.11 5.54
CA ASN A 237 9.21 10.65 5.57
C ASN A 237 9.41 9.50 6.57
N GLU A 238 8.57 8.48 6.47
CA GLU A 238 8.50 7.41 7.45
C GLU A 238 9.71 6.48 7.32
N TRP A 239 10.37 6.21 8.44
CA TRP A 239 11.34 5.15 8.62
C TRP A 239 10.72 4.02 9.43
N VAL A 240 10.72 2.81 8.87
CA VAL A 240 10.30 1.61 9.58
C VAL A 240 11.54 0.97 10.20
N VAL A 241 11.58 0.92 11.53
CA VAL A 241 12.75 0.46 12.31
C VAL A 241 12.34 -0.57 13.33
N ASP A 242 13.07 -1.69 13.41
CA ASP A 242 12.96 -2.61 14.54
C ASP A 242 13.76 -2.09 15.75
N VAL A 243 13.14 -1.20 16.52
CA VAL A 243 13.74 -0.58 17.73
C VAL A 243 14.14 -1.62 18.78
N ARG A 244 13.47 -2.77 18.83
CA ARG A 244 13.76 -3.80 19.83
C ARG A 244 14.99 -4.60 19.44
N ALA A 245 15.13 -4.92 18.16
CA ALA A 245 16.31 -5.60 17.64
C ALA A 245 17.55 -4.70 17.63
N SER A 246 17.39 -3.38 17.46
CA SER A 246 18.51 -2.44 17.36
C SER A 246 19.20 -2.13 18.69
N GLY A 247 18.53 -2.37 19.82
CA GLY A 247 18.99 -1.86 21.12
C GLY A 247 18.89 -0.34 21.26
N ALA A 248 18.32 0.36 20.27
CA ALA A 248 18.14 1.81 20.31
C ALA A 248 17.22 2.23 21.46
N THR A 249 17.48 3.43 21.96
CA THR A 249 16.76 3.97 23.11
C THR A 249 15.95 5.19 22.68
N PRO A 250 14.61 5.13 22.76
CA PRO A 250 13.78 6.31 22.68
C PRO A 250 14.05 7.23 23.88
N VAL A 251 14.39 8.49 23.61
CA VAL A 251 14.62 9.52 24.62
C VAL A 251 13.54 10.57 24.48
N LEU A 252 12.89 10.92 25.60
CA LEU A 252 11.88 11.97 25.65
C LEU A 252 12.55 13.32 25.38
N VAL A 253 12.00 14.09 24.45
CA VAL A 253 12.49 15.45 24.14
C VAL A 253 11.90 16.43 25.13
N ASP A 254 12.75 17.02 25.99
CA ASP A 254 12.35 18.03 26.95
C ASP A 254 11.81 19.29 26.23
N HIS A 255 10.63 19.75 26.65
CA HIS A 255 9.98 20.93 26.09
C HIS A 255 10.67 22.24 26.47
N SER A 256 11.52 22.24 27.49
CA SER A 256 12.24 23.42 27.94
C SER A 256 13.33 23.89 26.96
N ASP A 257 13.81 23.00 26.08
CA ASP A 257 14.78 23.33 25.03
C ASP A 257 14.17 24.06 23.81
N CYS A 258 12.84 24.16 23.71
CA CYS A 258 12.17 24.93 22.66
C CYS A 258 12.02 26.44 22.97
N ALA A 259 12.53 26.92 24.11
CA ALA A 259 12.53 28.34 24.46
C ALA A 259 13.58 29.18 23.69
N VAL A 260 13.99 28.74 22.49
CA VAL A 260 14.80 29.57 21.58
C VAL A 260 13.87 30.56 20.86
N ARG A 261 13.67 31.67 21.56
CA ARG A 261 13.36 33.03 21.10
C ARG A 261 13.07 33.16 19.60
N ALA A 262 11.81 33.34 19.27
CA ALA A 262 11.46 34.20 18.14
C ALA A 262 12.10 35.59 18.38
N ILE A 263 13.02 35.98 17.50
CA ILE A 263 13.46 37.37 17.30
C ILE A 263 12.89 37.79 15.96
#